data_AF-A0A2D8BBP9-F1
#
_entry.id   AF-A0A2D8BBP9-F1
#
_cell.length_a   1.000
_cell.length_b   1.000
_cell.length_c   1.000
_cell.angle_alpha   90.00
_cell.angle_beta   90.00
_cell.angle_gamma   90.00
#
_symmetry.space_group_name_H-M   'P 1'
#
loop_
_entity.id
_entity.type
_entity.pdbx_description
1 polymer ?
#
loop_
_entity_poly.entity_id
_entity_poly.type
_entity_poly.pdbx_seq_one_letter_code
_entity_poly.pdbx_strand_id
1 'polypeptide(L)'
;MPLPAPGQPDSLALRLERDAEGNLRGLELRAADGVTPPEERHDLLIDRGQDPPGVSVLHVELAEAAALPVNLRVRISASDDLVDWQRIGSGQPLVALDDNGLRIERLQLEFPATQARYLRLAIEGDGNWPALTALKGERRIDAGDGREWKQLQLDAASLGEEPGLYDYQTPGPIAVERVDLTLAEANSVAAAQIGAKNVGEDWWRPVANFAAFRLGNGSDEVWHIPPAIDPRRDRQWRLTTQPALNKAPKLLLGYRPERFVLLAQGPGPYTLAAGSARAEREDYPVKAAIEASSTPPSSATLGKMIEAGGPQALLPKRGEDWQRWLLWAVLAVGAALVLMVSLKVLRHPKEG
;
A
#
# COMPACT_ATOMS: atom_id res chain seq x y z
N MET A 1 -24.68 17.20 -4.98
CA MET A 1 -25.76 18.20 -4.82
C MET A 1 -26.70 17.77 -3.70
N PRO A 2 -27.16 18.70 -2.83
CA PRO A 2 -28.09 18.44 -1.73
C PRO A 2 -29.51 17.96 -2.16
N LEU A 3 -30.12 16.97 -1.49
CA LEU A 3 -31.53 16.53 -1.69
C LEU A 3 -32.36 16.51 -0.38
N PRO A 4 -33.67 16.87 -0.40
CA PRO A 4 -34.56 16.86 0.77
C PRO A 4 -35.18 15.48 1.09
N ALA A 5 -35.77 15.33 2.29
CA ALA A 5 -36.41 14.10 2.78
C ALA A 5 -37.89 13.94 2.33
N PRO A 6 -38.42 12.70 2.18
CA PRO A 6 -39.80 12.49 1.71
C PRO A 6 -40.85 12.76 2.82
N GLY A 7 -41.83 13.64 2.55
CA GLY A 7 -43.03 13.80 3.39
C GLY A 7 -43.54 15.22 3.68
N GLN A 8 -43.04 16.29 3.04
CA GLN A 8 -43.56 17.66 3.24
C GLN A 8 -44.55 18.11 2.15
N PRO A 9 -45.54 18.97 2.48
CA PRO A 9 -46.65 19.31 1.59
C PRO A 9 -46.24 20.29 0.48
N ASP A 10 -46.72 20.02 -0.74
CA ASP A 10 -47.01 20.87 -1.93
C ASP A 10 -46.38 22.27 -2.16
N SER A 11 -45.24 22.63 -1.57
CA SER A 11 -44.63 23.96 -1.78
C SER A 11 -43.20 23.95 -2.35
N LEU A 12 -42.80 22.86 -3.01
CA LEU A 12 -41.46 22.70 -3.60
C LEU A 12 -41.56 22.52 -5.12
N ALA A 13 -41.13 23.53 -5.88
CA ALA A 13 -40.95 23.39 -7.32
C ALA A 13 -39.51 22.96 -7.61
N LEU A 14 -39.36 21.77 -8.21
CA LEU A 14 -38.08 21.18 -8.58
C LEU A 14 -37.82 21.43 -10.08
N ARG A 15 -36.81 22.25 -10.40
CA ARG A 15 -36.37 22.45 -11.79
C ARG A 15 -35.04 21.73 -12.00
N LEU A 16 -35.09 20.63 -12.77
CA LEU A 16 -33.90 19.92 -13.23
C LEU A 16 -33.46 20.46 -14.59
N GLU A 17 -32.21 20.88 -14.70
CA GLU A 17 -31.58 21.22 -15.97
C GLU A 17 -30.60 20.11 -16.35
N ARG A 18 -30.77 19.57 -17.56
CA ARG A 18 -29.92 18.54 -18.16
C ARG A 18 -29.26 19.10 -19.41
N ASP A 19 -28.02 18.72 -19.68
CA ASP A 19 -27.38 19.03 -20.97
C ASP A 19 -27.87 18.10 -22.09
N ALA A 20 -27.37 18.34 -23.32
CA ALA A 20 -27.74 17.57 -24.51
C ALA A 20 -27.33 16.09 -24.39
N GLU A 21 -26.34 15.79 -23.55
CA GLU A 21 -25.84 14.46 -23.22
C GLU A 21 -26.62 13.81 -22.05
N GLY A 22 -27.58 14.53 -21.46
CA GLY A 22 -28.46 14.07 -20.41
C GLY A 22 -27.86 14.09 -18.99
N ASN A 23 -26.71 14.74 -18.79
CA ASN A 23 -26.08 14.93 -17.48
C ASN A 23 -26.79 16.05 -16.70
N LEU A 24 -26.94 15.89 -15.40
CA LEU A 24 -27.51 16.93 -14.52
C LEU A 24 -26.56 18.14 -14.44
N ARG A 25 -27.03 19.31 -14.90
CA ARG A 25 -26.29 20.59 -14.88
C ARG A 25 -26.69 21.50 -13.73
N GLY A 26 -27.94 21.41 -13.27
CA GLY A 26 -28.45 22.23 -12.19
C GLY A 26 -29.76 21.68 -11.64
N LEU A 27 -29.99 21.88 -10.35
CA LEU A 27 -31.23 21.55 -9.66
C LEU A 27 -31.62 22.75 -8.80
N GLU A 28 -32.63 23.51 -9.23
CA GLU A 28 -33.20 24.59 -8.42
C GLU A 28 -34.42 24.04 -7.66
N LEU A 29 -34.35 24.09 -6.33
CA LEU A 29 -35.50 23.92 -5.44
C LEU A 29 -36.01 25.31 -5.10
N ARG A 30 -37.18 25.69 -5.61
CA ARG A 30 -37.87 26.91 -5.16
C ARG A 30 -38.86 26.53 -4.08
N ALA A 31 -38.55 26.91 -2.84
CA ALA A 31 -39.51 27.01 -1.76
C ALA A 31 -40.32 28.31 -1.93
N ALA A 32 -41.59 28.31 -1.54
CA ALA A 32 -42.42 29.51 -1.57
C ALA A 32 -41.82 30.64 -0.71
N ASP A 33 -41.96 31.89 -1.17
CA ASP A 33 -41.46 33.09 -0.49
C ASP A 33 -41.91 33.14 0.97
N GLY A 34 -40.95 33.31 1.89
CA GLY A 34 -41.21 33.49 3.32
C GLY A 34 -41.02 32.24 4.19
N VAL A 35 -40.66 31.09 3.62
CA VAL A 35 -40.16 29.94 4.38
C VAL A 35 -38.64 30.00 4.36
N THR A 36 -38.02 30.40 5.48
CA THR A 36 -36.59 30.13 5.68
C THR A 36 -36.43 28.61 5.54
N PRO A 37 -35.66 28.10 4.57
CA PRO A 37 -35.39 26.67 4.51
C PRO A 37 -34.87 26.27 5.90
N PRO A 38 -35.33 25.14 6.48
CA PRO A 38 -34.66 24.61 7.65
C PRO A 38 -33.15 24.49 7.34
N GLU A 39 -32.27 24.46 8.35
CA GLU A 39 -30.90 23.99 8.15
C GLU A 39 -30.97 22.51 7.75
N GLU A 40 -31.33 22.26 6.50
CA GLU A 40 -31.68 20.96 6.01
C GLU A 40 -30.40 20.20 5.78
N ARG A 41 -30.26 19.13 6.57
CA ARG A 41 -29.36 18.05 6.27
C ARG A 41 -29.63 17.58 4.85
N HIS A 42 -28.65 17.75 3.99
CA HIS A 42 -28.80 17.38 2.60
C HIS A 42 -27.90 16.21 2.21
N ASP A 43 -28.39 15.32 1.36
CA ASP A 43 -27.58 14.24 0.79
C ASP A 43 -26.84 14.70 -0.45
N LEU A 44 -25.63 14.18 -0.71
CA LEU A 44 -24.89 14.47 -1.93
C LEU A 44 -25.26 13.47 -3.03
N LEU A 45 -25.95 13.95 -4.06
CA LEU A 45 -26.12 13.22 -5.32
C LEU A 45 -24.93 13.47 -6.27
N ILE A 46 -24.41 12.38 -6.84
CA ILE A 46 -23.33 12.34 -7.83
C ILE A 46 -23.90 11.69 -9.10
N ASP A 47 -23.96 12.43 -10.20
CA ASP A 47 -24.23 11.90 -11.55
C ASP A 47 -22.89 11.59 -12.22
N ARG A 48 -22.70 10.34 -12.62
CA ARG A 48 -21.45 9.84 -13.21
C ARG A 48 -21.50 9.78 -14.74
N GLY A 49 -22.62 10.19 -15.35
CA GLY A 49 -22.86 10.10 -16.79
C GLY A 49 -23.50 8.76 -17.21
N GLN A 50 -23.80 8.61 -18.51
CA GLN A 50 -24.62 7.49 -19.00
C GLN A 50 -23.96 6.11 -18.88
N ASP A 51 -22.65 5.99 -19.07
CA ASP A 51 -21.91 4.72 -19.02
C ASP A 51 -20.59 4.92 -18.23
N PRO A 52 -20.67 5.02 -16.90
CA PRO A 52 -19.50 5.32 -16.11
C PRO A 52 -18.62 4.07 -15.92
N PRO A 53 -17.29 4.21 -15.88
CA PRO A 53 -16.40 3.08 -15.54
C PRO A 53 -16.73 2.56 -14.13
N GLY A 54 -16.36 1.32 -13.78
CA GLY A 54 -16.54 0.83 -12.41
C GLY A 54 -15.82 1.71 -11.37
N VAL A 55 -16.42 1.93 -10.20
CA VAL A 55 -15.82 2.66 -9.07
C VAL A 55 -16.03 1.87 -7.78
N SER A 56 -15.04 1.91 -6.89
CA SER A 56 -15.07 1.21 -5.59
C SER A 56 -14.58 2.07 -4.42
N VAL A 57 -13.99 3.23 -4.71
CA VAL A 57 -13.54 4.20 -3.71
C VAL A 57 -13.91 5.61 -4.17
N LEU A 58 -14.39 6.44 -3.25
CA LEU A 58 -14.51 7.89 -3.44
C LEU A 58 -13.55 8.60 -2.51
N HIS A 59 -12.60 9.33 -3.08
CA HIS A 59 -11.74 10.28 -2.38
C HIS A 59 -12.47 11.62 -2.25
N VAL A 60 -12.49 12.16 -1.04
CA VAL A 60 -13.16 13.41 -0.69
C VAL A 60 -12.13 14.49 -0.51
N GLU A 61 -12.21 15.56 -1.31
CA GLU A 61 -11.34 16.72 -1.14
C GLU A 61 -12.12 17.80 -0.41
N LEU A 62 -11.65 18.15 0.79
CA LEU A 62 -12.20 19.26 1.57
C LEU A 62 -11.72 20.59 0.99
N ALA A 63 -12.57 21.61 1.07
CA ALA A 63 -12.16 22.99 0.83
C ALA A 63 -11.24 23.47 1.96
N GLU A 64 -10.35 24.42 1.65
CA GLU A 64 -9.47 25.04 2.65
C GLU A 64 -10.27 25.71 3.79
N ALA A 65 -11.44 26.26 3.47
CA ALA A 65 -12.36 26.87 4.43
C ALA A 65 -13.32 25.87 5.09
N ALA A 66 -13.13 24.55 4.93
CA ALA A 66 -13.98 23.55 5.56
C ALA A 66 -13.87 23.63 7.09
N ALA A 67 -15.02 23.66 7.77
CA ALA A 67 -15.06 23.64 9.22
C ALA A 67 -14.58 22.27 9.75
N LEU A 68 -13.63 22.31 10.69
CA LEU A 68 -13.13 21.15 11.43
C LEU A 68 -13.63 21.19 12.88
N PRO A 69 -13.80 20.05 13.56
CA PRO A 69 -13.56 18.69 13.07
C PRO A 69 -14.69 18.17 12.18
N VAL A 70 -14.33 17.39 11.16
CA VAL A 70 -15.24 16.53 10.41
C VAL A 70 -15.24 15.15 11.08
N ASN A 71 -16.40 14.68 11.51
CA ASN A 71 -16.59 13.33 12.01
C ASN A 71 -17.99 12.86 11.61
N LEU A 72 -18.08 12.25 10.43
CA LEU A 72 -19.35 11.83 9.85
C LEU A 72 -19.36 10.32 9.62
N ARG A 73 -20.56 9.75 9.71
CA ARG A 73 -20.87 8.42 9.17
C ARG A 73 -21.62 8.60 7.88
N VAL A 74 -21.18 7.93 6.82
CA VAL A 74 -21.75 8.08 5.49
C VAL A 74 -22.38 6.77 5.03
N ARG A 75 -23.63 6.85 4.61
CA ARG A 75 -24.32 5.83 3.83
C ARG A 75 -24.15 6.11 2.36
N ILE A 76 -23.90 5.06 1.59
CA ILE A 76 -23.68 5.12 0.15
C ILE A 76 -24.75 4.26 -0.51
N SER A 77 -25.51 4.87 -1.40
CA SER A 77 -26.50 4.18 -2.23
C SER A 77 -26.21 4.40 -3.70
N ALA A 78 -26.53 3.41 -4.52
CA ALA A 78 -26.37 3.41 -5.97
C ALA A 78 -27.73 3.26 -6.66
N SER A 79 -27.89 3.90 -7.81
CA SER A 79 -29.08 3.80 -8.66
C SER A 79 -28.72 4.10 -10.11
N ASP A 80 -29.46 3.53 -11.06
CA ASP A 80 -29.33 3.86 -12.49
C ASP A 80 -30.41 4.83 -12.98
N ASP A 81 -31.50 4.99 -12.22
CA ASP A 81 -32.70 5.71 -12.65
C ASP A 81 -33.19 6.79 -11.67
N LEU A 82 -32.49 6.98 -10.55
CA LEU A 82 -32.85 7.86 -9.42
C LEU A 82 -34.09 7.43 -8.61
N VAL A 83 -34.70 6.30 -8.95
CA VAL A 83 -35.91 5.77 -8.30
C VAL A 83 -35.55 4.56 -7.45
N ASP A 84 -34.90 3.57 -8.05
CA ASP A 84 -34.51 2.33 -7.39
C ASP A 84 -33.11 2.46 -6.79
N TRP A 85 -33.04 2.62 -5.47
CA TRP A 85 -31.80 2.83 -4.73
C TRP A 85 -31.37 1.58 -3.96
N GLN A 86 -30.21 1.05 -4.32
CA GLN A 86 -29.55 -0.03 -3.58
C GLN A 86 -28.51 0.54 -2.62
N ARG A 87 -28.57 0.16 -1.34
CA ARG A 87 -27.50 0.49 -0.38
C ARG A 87 -26.26 -0.36 -0.68
N ILE A 88 -25.14 0.30 -0.92
CA ILE A 88 -23.84 -0.35 -1.18
C ILE A 88 -22.81 -0.11 -0.07
N GLY A 89 -23.08 0.85 0.83
CA GLY A 89 -22.27 1.08 2.03
C GLY A 89 -23.07 1.76 3.12
N SER A 90 -22.73 1.49 4.38
CA SER A 90 -23.30 2.13 5.58
C SER A 90 -22.15 2.39 6.56
N GLY A 91 -22.30 3.39 7.43
CA GLY A 91 -21.36 3.67 8.52
C GLY A 91 -19.96 4.07 8.08
N GLN A 92 -19.75 4.43 6.80
CA GLN A 92 -18.42 4.75 6.27
C GLN A 92 -17.88 6.00 6.97
N PRO A 93 -16.75 5.91 7.68
CA PRO A 93 -16.23 7.05 8.43
C PRO A 93 -15.57 8.06 7.49
N LEU A 94 -15.99 9.31 7.60
CA LEU A 94 -15.31 10.47 7.02
C LEU A 94 -14.79 11.33 8.18
N VAL A 95 -13.48 11.38 8.34
CA VAL A 95 -12.83 12.06 9.47
C VAL A 95 -11.79 13.03 8.96
N ALA A 96 -11.80 14.26 9.47
CA ALA A 96 -10.72 15.22 9.34
C ALA A 96 -10.67 16.09 10.59
N LEU A 97 -9.52 16.15 11.26
CA LEU A 97 -9.31 17.07 12.38
C LEU A 97 -7.83 17.39 12.52
N ASP A 98 -7.54 18.51 13.14
CA ASP A 98 -6.19 18.88 13.56
C ASP A 98 -6.07 18.70 15.07
N ASP A 99 -5.07 17.93 15.50
CA ASP A 99 -4.74 17.75 16.91
C ASP A 99 -3.28 18.16 17.15
N ASN A 100 -3.06 19.27 17.84
CA ASN A 100 -1.71 19.78 18.17
C ASN A 100 -0.75 19.92 16.96
N GLY A 101 -1.29 20.27 15.79
CA GLY A 101 -0.52 20.38 14.54
C GLY A 101 -0.35 19.07 13.77
N LEU A 102 -0.84 17.95 14.30
CA LEU A 102 -0.97 16.70 13.57
C LEU A 102 -2.33 16.65 12.86
N ARG A 103 -2.29 16.62 11.53
CA ARG A 103 -3.47 16.48 10.68
C ARG A 103 -3.89 15.01 10.63
N ILE A 104 -5.09 14.72 11.12
CA ILE A 104 -5.69 13.39 11.15
C ILE A 104 -6.78 13.33 10.09
N GLU A 105 -6.61 12.47 9.09
CA GLU A 105 -7.57 12.39 7.99
C GLU A 105 -7.87 10.95 7.58
N ARG A 106 -9.16 10.72 7.34
CA ARG A 106 -9.72 9.59 6.60
C ARG A 106 -10.76 10.17 5.64
N LEU A 107 -10.28 10.65 4.51
CA LEU A 107 -11.08 11.32 3.49
C LEU A 107 -11.36 10.41 2.29
N GLN A 108 -11.63 9.13 2.55
CA GLN A 108 -12.02 8.18 1.52
C GLN A 108 -13.17 7.30 2.00
N LEU A 109 -14.06 6.95 1.06
CA LEU A 109 -15.21 6.08 1.28
C LEU A 109 -15.04 4.84 0.40
N GLU A 110 -15.02 3.65 1.00
CA GLU A 110 -14.85 2.39 0.28
C GLU A 110 -16.16 1.60 0.23
N PHE A 111 -16.46 0.99 -0.91
CA PHE A 111 -17.70 0.24 -1.14
C PHE A 111 -17.51 -0.81 -2.24
N PRO A 112 -18.41 -1.82 -2.35
CA PRO A 112 -18.35 -2.80 -3.43
C PRO A 112 -18.34 -2.12 -4.80
N ALA A 113 -17.53 -2.64 -5.73
CA ALA A 113 -17.40 -2.04 -7.05
C ALA A 113 -18.76 -1.93 -7.76
N THR A 114 -19.06 -0.75 -8.32
CA THR A 114 -20.33 -0.48 -9.01
C THR A 114 -20.12 0.34 -10.27
N GLN A 115 -20.95 0.07 -11.28
CA GLN A 115 -21.08 0.85 -12.51
C GLN A 115 -22.35 1.72 -12.51
N ALA A 116 -23.06 1.80 -11.39
CA ALA A 116 -24.30 2.57 -11.32
C ALA A 116 -24.07 4.03 -11.70
N ARG A 117 -25.01 4.60 -12.46
CA ARG A 117 -24.94 5.99 -12.93
C ARG A 117 -24.94 7.00 -11.80
N TYR A 118 -25.77 6.79 -10.79
CA TYR A 118 -25.95 7.72 -9.69
C TYR A 118 -25.45 7.13 -8.38
N LEU A 119 -24.73 7.96 -7.62
CA LEU A 119 -24.39 7.66 -6.22
C LEU A 119 -25.01 8.73 -5.31
N ARG A 120 -25.58 8.29 -4.19
CA ARG A 120 -26.12 9.16 -3.13
C ARG A 120 -25.35 8.92 -1.85
N LEU A 121 -24.72 9.97 -1.34
CA LEU A 121 -24.06 9.99 -0.05
C LEU A 121 -24.98 10.66 0.95
N ALA A 122 -25.35 9.96 2.01
CA ALA A 122 -26.18 10.48 3.08
C ALA A 122 -25.42 10.41 4.40
N ILE A 123 -25.48 11.45 5.22
CA ILE A 123 -24.93 11.40 6.56
C ILE A 123 -25.84 10.51 7.42
N GLU A 124 -25.26 9.68 8.27
CA GLU A 124 -25.93 8.92 9.33
C GLU A 124 -25.61 9.57 10.68
N GLY A 125 -26.59 9.77 11.55
CA GLY A 125 -26.40 10.46 12.86
C GLY A 125 -26.67 11.96 12.80
N ASP A 126 -25.86 12.78 13.45
CA ASP A 126 -25.97 14.25 13.40
C ASP A 126 -24.82 14.86 12.60
N GLY A 127 -24.99 16.09 12.10
CA GLY A 127 -23.96 16.84 11.40
C GLY A 127 -24.30 17.20 9.96
N ASN A 128 -23.50 18.11 9.40
CA ASN A 128 -23.62 18.66 8.06
C ASN A 128 -22.38 18.34 7.22
N TRP A 129 -22.54 18.30 5.90
CA TRP A 129 -21.39 18.11 5.01
C TRP A 129 -20.41 19.28 5.16
N PRO A 130 -19.10 19.02 5.26
CA PRO A 130 -18.11 20.09 5.18
C PRO A 130 -18.11 20.70 3.77
N ALA A 131 -17.52 21.88 3.63
CA ALA A 131 -17.25 22.44 2.31
C ALA A 131 -16.31 21.48 1.54
N LEU A 132 -16.75 21.03 0.36
CA LEU A 132 -16.01 20.10 -0.50
C LEU A 132 -15.54 20.83 -1.76
N THR A 133 -14.33 20.53 -2.22
CA THR A 133 -13.80 21.00 -3.51
C THR A 133 -13.99 19.96 -4.60
N ALA A 134 -13.84 18.66 -4.28
CA ALA A 134 -14.02 17.60 -5.26
C ALA A 134 -14.38 16.25 -4.62
N LEU A 135 -14.97 15.38 -5.44
CA LEU A 135 -15.09 13.95 -5.20
C LEU A 135 -14.43 13.22 -6.36
N LYS A 136 -13.43 12.38 -6.08
CA LYS A 136 -12.68 11.64 -7.10
C LYS A 136 -12.94 10.15 -6.96
N GLY A 137 -13.44 9.54 -8.02
CA GLY A 137 -13.64 8.09 -8.08
C GLY A 137 -12.35 7.35 -8.41
N GLU A 138 -12.06 6.31 -7.64
CA GLU A 138 -11.02 5.34 -7.97
C GLU A 138 -11.65 3.97 -8.26
N ARG A 139 -11.16 3.34 -9.33
CA ARG A 139 -11.42 1.95 -9.65
C ARG A 139 -10.24 1.11 -9.15
N ARG A 140 -10.46 0.31 -8.11
CA ARG A 140 -9.48 -0.70 -7.72
C ARG A 140 -9.58 -1.85 -8.72
N ILE A 141 -8.64 -1.92 -9.65
CA ILE A 141 -8.50 -3.06 -10.55
C ILE A 141 -7.63 -4.06 -9.82
N ASP A 142 -8.18 -5.22 -9.45
CA ASP A 142 -7.36 -6.35 -9.06
C ASP A 142 -6.47 -6.68 -10.26
N ALA A 143 -5.16 -6.40 -10.14
CA ALA A 143 -4.19 -6.39 -11.24
C ALA A 143 -3.90 -7.78 -11.84
N GLY A 144 -4.85 -8.72 -11.79
CA GLY A 144 -4.69 -10.10 -12.23
C GLY A 144 -3.82 -10.96 -11.31
N ASP A 145 -3.20 -10.35 -10.28
CA ASP A 145 -2.42 -11.08 -9.29
C ASP A 145 -3.33 -11.72 -8.24
N GLY A 146 -3.90 -12.87 -8.60
CA GLY A 146 -4.76 -13.69 -7.73
C GLY A 146 -4.02 -14.40 -6.60
N ARG A 147 -2.86 -13.89 -6.15
CA ARG A 147 -2.20 -14.38 -4.93
C ARG A 147 -2.95 -13.85 -3.71
N GLU A 148 -3.17 -14.73 -2.75
CA GLU A 148 -3.81 -14.39 -1.49
C GLU A 148 -2.97 -13.37 -0.71
N TRP A 149 -3.63 -12.34 -0.19
CA TRP A 149 -3.01 -11.43 0.77
C TRP A 149 -2.84 -12.13 2.12
N LYS A 150 -1.63 -12.09 2.66
CA LYS A 150 -1.32 -12.51 4.02
C LYS A 150 -0.81 -11.35 4.84
N GLN A 151 -1.10 -11.41 6.13
CA GLN A 151 -0.65 -10.43 7.10
C GLN A 151 0.23 -11.10 8.14
N LEU A 152 1.41 -10.53 8.35
CA LEU A 152 2.29 -10.87 9.46
C LEU A 152 2.15 -9.81 10.55
N GLN A 153 1.68 -10.20 11.72
CA GLN A 153 1.62 -9.35 12.90
C GLN A 153 2.87 -9.57 13.74
N LEU A 154 3.58 -8.48 14.07
CA LEU A 154 4.79 -8.48 14.87
C LEU A 154 4.56 -7.67 16.15
N ASP A 155 4.93 -8.27 17.28
CA ASP A 155 5.11 -7.54 18.53
C ASP A 155 6.50 -6.89 18.55
N ALA A 156 6.65 -5.79 19.30
CA ALA A 156 7.93 -5.11 19.43
C ALA A 156 8.96 -6.05 20.08
N ALA A 157 10.08 -6.27 19.40
CA ALA A 157 11.18 -7.09 19.89
C ALA A 157 11.98 -6.37 20.98
N SER A 158 12.11 -5.05 20.85
CA SER A 158 12.71 -4.18 21.86
C SER A 158 12.14 -2.77 21.79
N LEU A 159 12.17 -2.09 22.92
CA LEU A 159 11.99 -0.64 23.00
C LEU A 159 13.34 0.03 22.75
N GLY A 160 13.34 1.13 22.00
CA GLY A 160 14.53 1.95 21.83
C GLY A 160 14.94 2.66 23.11
N GLU A 161 16.14 3.24 23.09
CA GLU A 161 16.63 4.09 24.20
C GLU A 161 15.75 5.34 24.37
N GLU A 162 15.22 5.87 23.27
CA GLU A 162 14.33 7.03 23.26
C GLU A 162 12.84 6.63 23.33
N PRO A 163 12.00 7.39 24.07
CA PRO A 163 10.56 7.18 24.08
C PRO A 163 9.95 7.22 22.67
N GLY A 164 9.04 6.29 22.39
CA GLY A 164 8.33 6.22 21.10
C GLY A 164 9.10 5.48 20.00
N LEU A 165 10.24 4.87 20.31
CA LEU A 165 11.01 4.06 19.36
C LEU A 165 10.81 2.56 19.63
N TYR A 166 10.40 1.81 18.61
CA TYR A 166 10.08 0.39 18.71
C TYR A 166 10.74 -0.39 17.56
N ASP A 167 11.47 -1.46 17.89
CA ASP A 167 12.13 -2.31 16.90
C ASP A 167 11.39 -3.64 16.73
N TYR A 168 11.26 -4.08 15.47
CA TYR A 168 10.58 -5.31 15.08
C TYR A 168 11.47 -6.14 14.15
N GLN A 169 11.29 -7.46 14.20
CA GLN A 169 12.05 -8.41 13.41
C GLN A 169 11.10 -9.35 12.65
N THR A 170 11.30 -9.47 11.35
CA THR A 170 10.62 -10.50 10.55
C THR A 170 11.36 -11.84 10.66
N PRO A 171 10.65 -12.99 10.53
CA PRO A 171 11.30 -14.30 10.59
C PRO A 171 12.23 -14.55 9.39
N GLY A 172 12.02 -13.85 8.26
CA GLY A 172 12.81 -14.01 7.04
C GLY A 172 12.56 -12.88 6.03
N PRO A 173 13.22 -12.92 4.86
CA PRO A 173 13.13 -11.89 3.82
C PRO A 173 11.82 -11.99 3.03
N ILE A 174 10.71 -11.65 3.69
CA ILE A 174 9.36 -11.65 3.12
C ILE A 174 9.20 -10.41 2.22
N ALA A 175 8.65 -10.56 1.02
CA ALA A 175 8.35 -9.44 0.12
C ALA A 175 7.13 -8.65 0.64
N VAL A 176 7.36 -7.75 1.58
CA VAL A 176 6.35 -6.88 2.16
C VAL A 176 5.94 -5.82 1.15
N GLU A 177 4.62 -5.65 0.97
CA GLU A 177 4.01 -4.71 0.03
C GLU A 177 3.08 -3.69 0.72
N ARG A 178 2.74 -3.92 2.00
CA ARG A 178 1.93 -3.01 2.82
C ARG A 178 2.43 -3.00 4.24
N VAL A 179 2.39 -1.83 4.86
CA VAL A 179 2.72 -1.66 6.28
C VAL A 179 1.58 -0.97 6.98
N ASP A 180 1.26 -1.43 8.17
CA ASP A 180 0.15 -0.95 8.98
C ASP A 180 0.49 -1.09 10.49
N LEU A 181 -0.27 -0.42 11.36
CA LEU A 181 -0.07 -0.42 12.80
C LEU A 181 -1.39 -0.71 13.53
N THR A 182 -1.35 -1.59 14.52
CA THR A 182 -2.44 -1.73 15.49
C THR A 182 -2.10 -1.01 16.78
N LEU A 183 -2.82 0.09 17.06
CA LEU A 183 -2.70 0.81 18.32
C LEU A 183 -3.44 0.06 19.44
N ALA A 184 -2.76 -0.14 20.57
CA ALA A 184 -3.28 -0.94 21.67
C ALA A 184 -4.46 -0.26 22.40
N GLU A 185 -4.44 1.07 22.48
CA GLU A 185 -5.41 1.88 23.22
C GLU A 185 -6.40 2.55 22.27
N ALA A 186 -7.66 2.65 22.66
CA ALA A 186 -8.65 3.43 21.93
C ALA A 186 -8.41 4.94 22.17
N ASN A 187 -8.87 5.78 21.24
CA ASN A 187 -8.68 7.23 21.26
C ASN A 187 -7.21 7.65 21.35
N SER A 188 -6.35 6.93 20.63
CA SER A 188 -4.92 7.21 20.53
C SER A 188 -4.56 7.74 19.16
N VAL A 189 -3.65 8.70 19.12
CA VAL A 189 -3.08 9.26 17.89
C VAL A 189 -1.57 9.47 18.07
N ALA A 190 -0.80 9.21 17.00
CA ALA A 190 0.58 9.65 16.89
C ALA A 190 0.99 9.84 15.41
N ALA A 191 1.93 10.73 15.15
CA ALA A 191 2.69 10.72 13.91
C ALA A 191 3.60 9.48 13.93
N ALA A 192 3.54 8.65 12.89
CA ALA A 192 4.27 7.39 12.81
C ALA A 192 5.24 7.41 11.62
N GLN A 193 6.53 7.23 11.91
CA GLN A 193 7.57 7.04 10.91
C GLN A 193 8.08 5.60 10.97
N ILE A 194 8.04 4.91 9.84
CA ILE A 194 8.53 3.54 9.72
C ILE A 194 9.80 3.55 8.88
N GLY A 195 10.87 3.02 9.46
CA GLY A 195 12.12 2.73 8.78
C GLY A 195 12.39 1.24 8.75
N ALA A 196 13.27 0.81 7.85
CA ALA A 196 13.72 -0.57 7.83
C ALA A 196 15.09 -0.73 7.17
N LYS A 197 15.74 -1.84 7.50
CA LYS A 197 17.06 -2.18 7.02
C LYS A 197 17.27 -3.67 6.93
N ASN A 198 18.29 -4.07 6.18
CA ASN A 198 18.77 -5.44 6.15
C ASN A 198 19.79 -5.71 7.27
N VAL A 199 20.00 -6.99 7.55
CA VAL A 199 21.02 -7.43 8.50
C VAL A 199 22.40 -6.99 7.98
N GLY A 200 23.15 -6.27 8.80
CA GLY A 200 24.48 -5.75 8.45
C GLY A 200 24.47 -4.33 7.86
N GLU A 201 23.30 -3.71 7.67
CA GLU A 201 23.21 -2.28 7.35
C GLU A 201 23.23 -1.43 8.62
N ASP A 202 23.96 -0.31 8.58
CA ASP A 202 24.10 0.60 9.74
C ASP A 202 22.99 1.65 9.82
N TRP A 203 22.32 1.94 8.70
CA TRP A 203 21.33 3.03 8.61
C TRP A 203 19.93 2.50 8.31
N TRP A 204 18.92 3.23 8.80
CA TRP A 204 17.51 2.94 8.58
C TRP A 204 17.00 3.66 7.33
N ARG A 205 16.43 2.92 6.37
CA ARG A 205 15.82 3.53 5.19
C ARG A 205 14.37 3.90 5.49
N PRO A 206 13.90 5.11 5.14
CA PRO A 206 12.50 5.47 5.33
C PRO A 206 11.60 4.59 4.46
N VAL A 207 10.48 4.16 5.03
CA VAL A 207 9.48 3.31 4.36
C VAL A 207 8.15 4.02 4.25
N ALA A 208 7.64 4.54 5.36
CA ALA A 208 6.34 5.20 5.40
C ALA A 208 6.32 6.27 6.50
N ASN A 209 5.51 7.30 6.28
CA ASN A 209 5.19 8.34 7.27
C ASN A 209 3.69 8.66 7.18
N PHE A 210 2.96 8.57 8.29
CA PHE A 210 1.53 8.81 8.33
C PHE A 210 1.04 9.09 9.76
N ALA A 211 -0.16 9.65 9.90
CA ALA A 211 -0.84 9.75 11.19
C ALA A 211 -1.47 8.40 11.54
N ALA A 212 -0.93 7.72 12.56
CA ALA A 212 -1.53 6.51 13.10
C ALA A 212 -2.57 6.91 14.16
N PHE A 213 -3.82 6.52 13.93
CA PHE A 213 -4.89 6.77 14.88
C PHE A 213 -5.88 5.62 15.00
N ARG A 214 -6.54 5.60 16.16
CA ARG A 214 -7.64 4.73 16.54
C ARG A 214 -8.61 5.57 17.36
N LEU A 215 -9.74 5.96 16.77
CA LEU A 215 -10.69 6.93 17.34
C LEU A 215 -12.06 6.29 17.56
N GLY A 216 -12.74 6.69 18.63
CA GLY A 216 -14.04 6.10 19.01
C GLY A 216 -13.88 4.81 19.80
N ASN A 217 -15.00 4.14 20.08
CA ASN A 217 -15.05 2.93 20.90
C ASN A 217 -15.98 1.89 20.26
N GLY A 218 -15.65 0.60 20.39
CA GLY A 218 -16.54 -0.49 19.98
C GLY A 218 -16.74 -0.56 18.46
N SER A 219 -18.00 -0.67 18.01
CA SER A 219 -18.38 -0.81 16.60
C SER A 219 -18.18 0.44 15.75
N ASP A 220 -18.02 1.60 16.38
CA ASP A 220 -17.82 2.90 15.71
C ASP A 220 -16.34 3.29 15.67
N GLU A 221 -15.44 2.34 15.86
CA GLU A 221 -14.02 2.66 15.85
C GLU A 221 -13.52 3.01 14.44
N VAL A 222 -12.78 4.11 14.33
CA VAL A 222 -12.18 4.58 13.09
C VAL A 222 -10.67 4.46 13.17
N TRP A 223 -10.11 3.84 12.15
CA TRP A 223 -8.69 3.62 12.01
C TRP A 223 -8.17 4.38 10.79
N HIS A 224 -6.88 4.69 10.84
CA HIS A 224 -6.15 5.24 9.70
C HIS A 224 -6.21 4.31 8.47
N ILE A 225 -5.87 4.87 7.32
CA ILE A 225 -5.71 4.11 6.09
C ILE A 225 -4.23 3.71 6.00
N PRO A 226 -3.90 2.42 5.87
CA PRO A 226 -2.51 2.01 5.81
C PRO A 226 -1.86 2.44 4.50
N PRO A 227 -0.62 2.95 4.56
CA PRO A 227 0.10 3.37 3.36
C PRO A 227 0.48 2.17 2.48
N ALA A 228 0.41 2.38 1.16
CA ALA A 228 1.06 1.50 0.20
C ALA A 228 2.57 1.76 0.21
N ILE A 229 3.37 0.72 -0.01
CA ILE A 229 4.83 0.82 -0.08
C ILE A 229 5.36 0.02 -1.26
N ASP A 230 6.58 0.35 -1.72
CA ASP A 230 7.27 -0.46 -2.70
C ASP A 230 7.65 -1.83 -2.11
N PRO A 231 7.52 -2.94 -2.88
CA PRO A 231 7.86 -4.27 -2.40
C PRO A 231 9.31 -4.37 -1.90
N ARG A 232 9.50 -4.88 -0.68
CA ARG A 232 10.82 -4.96 -0.04
C ARG A 232 10.96 -6.11 0.94
N ARG A 233 12.19 -6.55 1.21
CA ARG A 233 12.51 -7.79 1.96
C ARG A 233 13.30 -7.59 3.23
N ASP A 234 13.25 -6.37 3.74
CA ASP A 234 14.01 -5.98 4.91
C ASP A 234 13.63 -6.80 6.15
N ARG A 235 14.65 -7.13 6.95
CA ARG A 235 14.47 -8.03 8.09
C ARG A 235 14.21 -7.28 9.38
N GLN A 236 14.75 -6.07 9.51
CA GLN A 236 14.62 -5.23 10.69
C GLN A 236 13.77 -4.00 10.34
N TRP A 237 12.84 -3.69 11.23
CA TRP A 237 11.88 -2.60 11.08
C TRP A 237 11.91 -1.75 12.36
N ARG A 238 11.77 -0.44 12.21
CA ARG A 238 11.75 0.52 13.31
C ARG A 238 10.58 1.45 13.13
N LEU A 239 9.79 1.58 14.18
CA LEU A 239 8.74 2.58 14.29
C LEU A 239 9.22 3.68 15.24
N THR A 240 9.07 4.92 14.81
CA THR A 240 9.17 6.10 15.66
C THR A 240 7.80 6.76 15.73
N THR A 241 7.28 7.01 16.94
CA THR A 241 6.00 7.69 17.15
C THR A 241 6.18 9.01 17.89
N GLN A 242 5.45 10.04 17.47
CA GLN A 242 5.37 11.31 18.20
C GLN A 242 3.90 11.74 18.37
N PRO A 243 3.40 11.93 19.60
CA PRO A 243 4.06 11.62 20.88
C PRO A 243 4.34 10.12 21.05
N ALA A 244 5.15 9.77 22.05
CA ALA A 244 5.38 8.38 22.41
C ALA A 244 4.07 7.72 22.90
N LEU A 245 3.79 6.51 22.43
CA LEU A 245 2.62 5.76 22.84
C LEU A 245 2.85 5.08 24.21
N ASN A 246 1.81 5.06 25.05
CA ASN A 246 1.88 4.42 26.38
C ASN A 246 2.14 2.91 26.30
N LYS A 247 1.72 2.27 25.20
CA LYS A 247 1.92 0.84 24.91
C LYS A 247 2.49 0.68 23.52
N ALA A 248 3.40 -0.29 23.38
CA ALA A 248 3.96 -0.63 22.08
C ALA A 248 2.84 -1.09 21.13
N PRO A 249 2.72 -0.46 19.94
CA PRO A 249 1.77 -0.91 18.93
C PRO A 249 2.27 -2.21 18.29
N LYS A 250 1.38 -2.91 17.59
CA LYS A 250 1.78 -4.05 16.76
C LYS A 250 2.05 -3.59 15.34
N LEU A 251 3.15 -4.07 14.76
CA LEU A 251 3.46 -3.83 13.36
C LEU A 251 2.79 -4.90 12.49
N LEU A 252 2.02 -4.47 11.51
CA LEU A 252 1.34 -5.33 10.55
C LEU A 252 2.04 -5.20 9.19
N LEU A 253 2.54 -6.32 8.67
CA LEU A 253 3.21 -6.38 7.37
C LEU A 253 2.36 -7.22 6.42
N GLY A 254 1.79 -6.58 5.40
CA GLY A 254 1.02 -7.22 4.34
C GLY A 254 1.92 -7.68 3.20
N TYR A 255 1.74 -8.91 2.75
CA TYR A 255 2.51 -9.51 1.65
C TYR A 255 1.66 -10.52 0.87
N ARG A 256 2.06 -10.80 -0.37
CA ARG A 256 1.50 -11.88 -1.19
C ARG A 256 2.54 -13.00 -1.31
N PRO A 257 2.28 -14.22 -0.80
CA PRO A 257 3.24 -15.31 -0.85
C PRO A 257 3.72 -15.59 -2.27
N GLU A 258 5.02 -15.73 -2.44
CA GLU A 258 5.60 -16.05 -3.74
C GLU A 258 5.29 -17.48 -4.16
N ARG A 259 5.18 -17.69 -5.47
CA ARG A 259 4.99 -19.01 -6.06
C ARG A 259 6.32 -19.47 -6.63
N PHE A 260 6.78 -20.62 -6.18
CA PHE A 260 7.93 -21.31 -6.76
C PHE A 260 7.44 -22.42 -7.68
N VAL A 261 7.86 -22.40 -8.94
CA VAL A 261 7.53 -23.43 -9.93
C VAL A 261 8.83 -24.10 -10.37
N LEU A 262 8.82 -25.43 -10.38
CA LEU A 262 9.93 -26.25 -10.83
C LEU A 262 9.47 -27.19 -11.95
N LEU A 263 10.36 -27.43 -12.90
CA LEU A 263 10.17 -28.49 -13.88
C LEU A 263 10.72 -29.77 -13.27
N ALA A 264 9.82 -30.69 -12.96
CA ALA A 264 10.15 -31.98 -12.38
C ALA A 264 10.70 -32.91 -13.48
N GLN A 265 11.95 -33.36 -13.36
CA GLN A 265 12.57 -34.33 -14.25
C GLN A 265 13.02 -35.56 -13.45
N GLY A 266 12.65 -36.76 -13.91
CA GLY A 266 12.95 -38.03 -13.23
C GLY A 266 11.96 -38.38 -12.10
N PRO A 267 12.09 -39.58 -11.51
CA PRO A 267 11.24 -40.00 -10.39
C PRO A 267 11.55 -39.17 -9.13
N GLY A 268 10.50 -38.76 -8.40
CA GLY A 268 10.64 -38.10 -7.09
C GLY A 268 11.08 -39.07 -5.98
N PRO A 269 11.23 -38.58 -4.73
CA PRO A 269 10.92 -37.22 -4.26
C PRO A 269 11.96 -36.18 -4.68
N TYR A 270 11.50 -34.93 -4.92
CA TYR A 270 12.37 -33.80 -5.26
C TYR A 270 12.82 -33.03 -4.00
N THR A 271 14.01 -32.43 -4.04
CA THR A 271 14.54 -31.62 -2.93
C THR A 271 14.55 -30.14 -3.29
N LEU A 272 13.89 -29.32 -2.47
CA LEU A 272 14.02 -27.86 -2.53
C LEU A 272 15.07 -27.42 -1.51
N ALA A 273 16.21 -26.90 -2.00
CA ALA A 273 17.24 -26.30 -1.16
C ALA A 273 17.09 -24.76 -1.16
N ALA A 274 17.24 -24.15 0.00
CA ALA A 274 17.15 -22.69 0.17
C ALA A 274 18.20 -22.17 1.15
N GLY A 275 18.54 -20.88 1.03
CA GLY A 275 19.41 -20.15 1.98
C GLY A 275 20.91 -20.19 1.70
N SER A 276 21.38 -20.92 0.68
CA SER A 276 22.80 -20.91 0.31
C SER A 276 23.20 -19.61 -0.40
N ALA A 277 24.26 -18.96 0.08
CA ALA A 277 24.88 -17.80 -0.58
C ALA A 277 25.85 -18.20 -1.71
N ARG A 278 26.01 -19.50 -1.96
CA ARG A 278 26.97 -20.06 -2.93
C ARG A 278 26.34 -20.90 -4.02
N ALA A 279 25.12 -21.40 -3.80
CA ALA A 279 24.43 -22.25 -4.76
C ALA A 279 23.78 -21.37 -5.81
N GLU A 280 24.13 -21.60 -7.07
CA GLU A 280 23.47 -20.97 -8.20
C GLU A 280 22.55 -22.00 -8.85
N ARG A 281 21.35 -21.56 -9.25
CA ARG A 281 20.45 -22.39 -10.04
C ARG A 281 20.86 -22.30 -11.50
N GLU A 282 20.91 -23.43 -12.20
CA GLU A 282 20.99 -23.39 -13.66
C GLU A 282 19.77 -22.65 -14.24
N ASP A 283 19.99 -21.99 -15.38
CA ASP A 283 18.94 -21.26 -16.07
C ASP A 283 18.00 -22.21 -16.82
N TYR A 284 17.09 -22.84 -16.07
CA TYR A 284 16.00 -23.62 -16.65
C TYR A 284 14.92 -22.69 -17.21
N PRO A 285 14.44 -22.88 -18.46
CA PRO A 285 13.45 -22.02 -19.11
C PRO A 285 12.02 -22.30 -18.61
N VAL A 286 11.82 -22.21 -17.29
CA VAL A 286 10.55 -22.53 -16.60
C VAL A 286 9.41 -21.65 -17.12
N LYS A 287 9.68 -20.37 -17.39
CA LYS A 287 8.67 -19.44 -17.93
C LYS A 287 8.13 -19.91 -19.29
N ALA A 288 9.03 -20.26 -20.22
CA ALA A 288 8.65 -20.77 -21.53
C ALA A 288 7.87 -22.09 -21.42
N ALA A 289 8.25 -22.97 -20.49
CA ALA A 289 7.54 -24.22 -20.25
C ALA A 289 6.13 -24.02 -19.67
N ILE A 290 5.93 -23.02 -18.81
CA ILE A 290 4.61 -22.65 -18.29
C ILE A 290 3.74 -22.08 -19.42
N GLU A 291 4.28 -21.17 -20.24
CA GLU A 291 3.55 -20.54 -21.34
C GLU A 291 3.17 -21.53 -22.45
N ALA A 292 4.00 -22.55 -22.68
CA ALA A 292 3.72 -23.62 -23.65
C ALA A 292 2.73 -24.68 -23.13
N SER A 293 2.46 -24.74 -21.82
CA SER A 293 1.55 -25.71 -21.22
C SER A 293 0.13 -25.16 -21.08
N SER A 294 -0.86 -25.87 -21.60
CA SER A 294 -2.28 -25.57 -21.38
C SER A 294 -2.81 -26.08 -20.04
N THR A 295 -2.01 -26.86 -19.30
CA THR A 295 -2.39 -27.44 -18.01
C THR A 295 -1.70 -26.66 -16.88
N PRO A 296 -2.45 -26.19 -15.87
CA PRO A 296 -1.85 -25.52 -14.72
C PRO A 296 -0.92 -26.49 -13.97
N PRO A 297 0.20 -26.00 -13.40
CA PRO A 297 1.11 -26.83 -12.64
C PRO A 297 0.40 -27.47 -11.44
N SER A 298 0.65 -28.75 -11.20
CA SER A 298 0.13 -29.46 -10.03
C SER A 298 0.68 -28.87 -8.74
N SER A 299 -0.14 -28.79 -7.69
CA SER A 299 0.31 -28.33 -6.38
C SER A 299 1.31 -29.31 -5.78
N ALA A 300 2.40 -28.80 -5.21
CA ALA A 300 3.41 -29.57 -4.51
C ALA A 300 3.41 -29.16 -3.02
N THR A 301 3.56 -30.14 -2.13
CA THR A 301 3.68 -29.91 -0.69
C THR A 301 5.12 -30.07 -0.24
N LEU A 302 5.56 -29.22 0.68
CA LEU A 302 6.88 -29.36 1.29
C LEU A 302 6.88 -30.52 2.29
N GLY A 303 7.93 -31.34 2.23
CA GLY A 303 8.25 -32.32 3.26
C GLY A 303 8.86 -31.65 4.50
N LYS A 304 9.32 -32.48 5.45
CA LYS A 304 10.04 -32.00 6.63
C LYS A 304 11.32 -31.25 6.21
N MET A 305 11.51 -30.04 6.74
CA MET A 305 12.74 -29.28 6.54
C MET A 305 13.90 -30.00 7.25
N ILE A 306 15.01 -30.17 6.53
CA ILE A 306 16.24 -30.78 7.01
C ILE A 306 17.42 -29.85 6.68
N GLU A 307 18.37 -29.77 7.60
CA GLU A 307 19.61 -29.04 7.37
C GLU A 307 20.46 -29.78 6.34
N ALA A 308 20.87 -29.10 5.27
CA ALA A 308 21.62 -29.69 4.16
C ALA A 308 23.08 -29.19 4.09
N GLY A 309 23.29 -27.87 4.07
CA GLY A 309 24.59 -27.26 3.78
C GLY A 309 25.38 -26.73 4.98
N GLY A 310 24.83 -26.80 6.19
CA GLY A 310 25.43 -26.25 7.40
C GLY A 310 25.62 -24.72 7.38
N PRO A 311 26.21 -24.13 8.46
CA PRO A 311 26.46 -22.69 8.54
C PRO A 311 27.37 -22.15 7.43
N GLN A 312 28.25 -22.98 6.89
CA GLN A 312 29.17 -22.60 5.81
C GLN A 312 28.45 -22.28 4.50
N ALA A 313 27.30 -22.88 4.22
CA ALA A 313 26.52 -22.58 3.02
C ALA A 313 25.93 -21.16 3.03
N LEU A 314 25.76 -20.55 4.22
CA LEU A 314 25.22 -19.20 4.38
C LEU A 314 26.25 -18.10 4.09
N LEU A 315 27.54 -18.44 4.13
CA LEU A 315 28.62 -17.49 3.91
C LEU A 315 28.90 -17.36 2.41
N PRO A 316 29.07 -16.14 1.86
CA PRO A 316 29.46 -15.98 0.47
C PRO A 316 30.75 -16.75 0.19
N LYS A 317 30.88 -17.26 -1.03
CA LYS A 317 32.13 -17.89 -1.47
C LYS A 317 33.17 -16.76 -1.44
N ARG A 318 34.20 -16.86 -0.60
CA ARG A 318 35.34 -15.94 -0.67
C ARG A 318 35.90 -16.08 -2.07
N GLY A 319 35.68 -15.06 -2.90
CA GLY A 319 35.95 -15.13 -4.33
C GLY A 319 37.43 -15.38 -4.61
N GLU A 320 37.69 -16.05 -5.73
CA GLU A 320 38.99 -16.26 -6.39
C GLU A 320 39.69 -14.95 -6.83
N ASP A 321 39.60 -13.87 -6.04
CA ASP A 321 40.30 -12.61 -6.34
C ASP A 321 41.82 -12.80 -6.37
N TRP A 322 42.34 -13.81 -5.68
CA TRP A 322 43.77 -14.14 -5.72
C TRP A 322 44.25 -14.51 -7.13
N GLN A 323 43.42 -15.16 -7.97
CA GLN A 323 43.76 -15.49 -9.35
C GLN A 323 43.82 -14.23 -10.23
N ARG A 324 42.91 -13.27 -9.98
CA ARG A 324 42.97 -11.94 -10.61
C ARG A 324 44.24 -11.20 -10.20
N TRP A 325 44.56 -11.14 -8.91
CA TRP A 325 45.78 -10.50 -8.42
C TRP A 325 47.04 -11.18 -8.97
N LEU A 326 47.05 -12.51 -9.08
CA LEU A 326 48.13 -13.27 -9.69
C LEU A 326 48.27 -12.92 -11.19
N LEU A 327 47.17 -12.83 -11.92
CA LEU A 327 47.17 -12.47 -13.33
C LEU A 327 47.66 -11.03 -13.54
N TRP A 328 47.24 -10.09 -12.70
CA TRP A 328 47.77 -8.72 -12.70
C TRP A 328 49.27 -8.69 -12.39
N ALA A 329 49.75 -9.50 -11.44
CA ALA A 329 51.17 -9.59 -11.13
C ALA A 329 51.98 -10.14 -12.32
N VAL A 330 51.51 -11.21 -12.97
CA VAL A 330 52.14 -11.79 -14.17
C VAL A 330 52.15 -10.79 -15.32
N LEU A 331 51.05 -10.07 -15.55
CA LEU A 331 50.94 -9.04 -16.57
C LEU A 331 51.92 -7.88 -16.33
N ALA A 332 52.03 -7.41 -15.08
CA ALA A 332 52.96 -6.35 -14.71
C ALA A 332 54.43 -6.76 -14.92
N VAL A 333 54.77 -8.02 -14.59
CA VAL A 333 56.11 -8.58 -14.86
C VAL A 333 56.39 -8.65 -16.36
N GLY A 334 55.43 -9.09 -17.16
CA GLY A 334 55.54 -9.10 -18.62
C GLY A 334 55.75 -7.71 -19.22
N ALA A 335 54.97 -6.72 -18.77
CA ALA A 335 55.12 -5.33 -19.20
C ALA A 335 56.49 -4.74 -18.82
N ALA A 336 56.97 -5.01 -17.60
CA ALA A 336 58.28 -4.55 -17.15
C ALA A 336 59.44 -5.15 -17.99
N LEU A 337 59.36 -6.43 -18.35
CA LEU A 337 60.32 -7.09 -19.23
C LEU A 337 60.39 -6.43 -20.62
N VAL A 338 59.22 -6.17 -21.23
CA VAL A 338 59.15 -5.50 -22.54
C VAL A 338 59.72 -4.08 -22.45
N LEU A 339 59.38 -3.33 -21.39
CA LEU A 339 59.89 -1.98 -21.17
C LEU A 339 61.42 -1.97 -21.00
N MET A 340 61.96 -2.96 -20.27
CA MET A 340 63.40 -3.13 -20.08
C MET A 340 64.12 -3.45 -21.39
N VAL A 341 63.58 -4.34 -22.23
CA VAL A 341 64.13 -4.65 -23.55
C VAL A 341 64.09 -3.41 -24.45
N SER A 342 62.98 -2.68 -24.48
CA SER A 342 62.84 -1.46 -25.28
C SER A 342 63.85 -0.38 -24.86
N LEU A 343 64.06 -0.17 -23.55
CA LEU A 343 65.06 0.77 -23.04
C LEU A 343 66.49 0.31 -23.34
N LYS A 344 66.76 -1.00 -23.31
CA LYS A 344 68.08 -1.55 -23.67
C LYS A 344 68.39 -1.35 -25.15
N VAL A 345 67.41 -1.52 -26.04
CA VAL A 345 67.56 -1.24 -27.48
C VAL A 345 67.80 0.24 -27.74
N LEU A 346 67.07 1.13 -27.06
CA LEU A 346 67.28 2.58 -27.17
C LEU A 346 68.64 3.06 -26.66
N ARG A 347 69.25 2.32 -25.71
CA ARG A 347 70.59 2.61 -25.17
C ARG A 347 71.75 2.08 -26.02
N HIS A 348 71.46 1.33 -27.08
CA HIS A 348 72.45 0.96 -28.10
C HIS A 348 72.13 1.68 -29.42
N PRO A 349 72.51 2.96 -29.58
CA PRO A 349 72.59 3.53 -30.90
C PRO A 349 73.61 2.72 -31.70
N LYS A 350 73.23 2.31 -32.92
CA LYS A 350 74.17 1.79 -33.91
C LYS A 350 75.27 2.84 -34.09
N GLU A 351 76.50 2.50 -33.71
CA GLU A 351 77.66 3.14 -34.33
C GLU A 351 77.56 2.87 -35.83
N GLY A 352 77.70 3.95 -36.61
CA GLY A 352 77.56 3.95 -38.07
C GLY A 352 78.66 3.22 -38.80
#